data_AF-A0A9E3B0U7-F1
#
_entry.id   AF-A0A9E3B0U7-F1
#
_cell.length_a   1.000
_cell.length_b   1.000
_cell.length_c   1.000
_cell.angle_alpha   90.00
_cell.angle_beta   90.00
_cell.angle_gamma   90.00
#
_symmetry.space_group_name_H-M   'P 1'
#
loop_
_entity.id
_entity.type
_entity.pdbx_description
1 polymer ?
#
loop_
_entity_poly.entity_id
_entity_poly.type
_entity_poly.pdbx_seq_one_letter_code
_entity_poly.pdbx_strand_id
1 'polypeptide(L)'
;FIEDTEEPSSTLAPVTADPFLLNDAIEALLSYSLIARDPHVQTLSVHRLIQVVVRNSLSAKTRRHWMQRAIDIIEAALPESLERANWPTFERLLPHALICVTWIKQAAFTTTEAFRLVKQAGLYLNARASYRDAESLLRHVLVLCEQRLGIDHLDTAIYRNALAMNAVNQGKYSQAEPLLVSVLVLSEQQLGAMHPETIQRRNTLVELYRVQGKFAEAEPLLEKMCIPREDLVKDDIPHMINSLTNLALLYWDQLKFDKVGSLRERALVLYEHLPPETDHLHQAIILTNLAMLFLNQGEDTQAETFFQRTFAIVEELFATNHIFTAISLNNLAELYSIQGKDDEAELVYQQALALCKRLSGVDHPHTALCLNNLAGFFVRQGKLTKAEPLYHQALTIREQRLEPMHPDVAQSLNNLAVVFMHQGKYIEAEPLLERMCTIFEYQYGSQHFYTALCFNNLAELYHMQGKFAKAELLHRRVLDLYERPLGNKHPYTILSRDILTRFIESWRRFTEGEPSSLSPQMLIIREQQWGPIIEARIRALTTWLCFI
;
A
#
# COMPACT_ATOMS: atom_id res chain seq x y z
N PHE A 1 -30.04 -4.42 -44.46
CA PHE A 1 -30.21 -2.95 -44.46
C PHE A 1 -29.54 -2.34 -43.23
N ILE A 2 -28.21 -2.43 -43.13
CA ILE A 2 -27.35 -1.53 -42.32
C ILE A 2 -26.02 -1.47 -43.11
N GLU A 3 -26.09 -0.97 -44.33
CA GLU A 3 -24.90 -0.72 -45.16
C GLU A 3 -24.52 0.77 -45.21
N ASP A 4 -25.33 1.65 -44.61
CA ASP A 4 -25.02 3.08 -44.64
C ASP A 4 -24.04 3.47 -43.55
N THR A 5 -22.89 3.92 -44.04
CA THR A 5 -21.83 4.67 -43.35
C THR A 5 -22.22 6.12 -43.06
N GLU A 6 -23.49 6.50 -43.23
CA GLU A 6 -23.94 7.85 -42.86
C GLU A 6 -23.92 7.98 -41.34
N GLU A 7 -23.18 8.99 -40.87
CA GLU A 7 -23.14 9.32 -39.46
C GLU A 7 -24.55 9.65 -38.97
N PRO A 8 -25.15 8.86 -38.05
CA PRO A 8 -26.46 9.20 -37.53
C PRO A 8 -26.45 10.48 -36.67
N SER A 9 -25.27 11.07 -36.40
CA SER A 9 -25.13 12.26 -35.55
C SER A 9 -25.80 13.51 -36.12
N SER A 10 -25.85 13.72 -37.44
CA SER A 10 -26.50 14.93 -37.98
C SER A 10 -28.03 14.89 -37.80
N THR A 11 -28.64 13.72 -38.00
CA THR A 11 -30.09 13.50 -37.82
C THR A 11 -30.51 13.33 -36.37
N LEU A 12 -29.66 12.77 -35.50
CA LEU A 12 -29.99 12.53 -34.09
C LEU A 12 -29.58 13.68 -33.15
N ALA A 13 -28.65 14.56 -33.55
CA ALA A 13 -28.24 15.70 -32.72
C ALA A 13 -29.43 16.52 -32.15
N PRO A 14 -30.42 16.95 -32.95
CA PRO A 14 -31.57 17.68 -32.41
C PRO A 14 -32.44 16.82 -31.49
N VAL A 15 -32.55 15.52 -31.77
CA VAL A 15 -33.32 14.56 -30.96
C VAL A 15 -32.65 14.32 -29.60
N THR A 16 -31.32 14.25 -29.54
CA THR A 16 -30.58 14.04 -28.29
C THR A 16 -30.52 15.27 -27.38
N ALA A 17 -30.76 16.47 -27.94
CA ALA A 17 -30.78 17.72 -27.18
C ALA A 17 -32.14 18.00 -26.52
N ASP A 18 -33.21 17.34 -26.96
CA ASP A 18 -34.56 17.50 -26.43
C ASP A 18 -35.04 16.18 -25.78
N PRO A 19 -35.23 16.14 -24.44
CA PRO A 19 -35.73 14.97 -23.74
C PRO A 19 -37.07 14.44 -24.25
N PHE A 20 -37.93 15.30 -24.80
CA PHE A 20 -39.21 14.92 -25.37
C PHE A 20 -39.00 14.17 -26.70
N LEU A 21 -38.25 14.76 -27.62
CA LEU A 21 -37.93 14.12 -28.90
C LEU A 21 -37.16 12.81 -28.71
N LEU A 22 -36.27 12.74 -27.72
CA LEU A 22 -35.57 11.49 -27.39
C LEU A 22 -36.55 10.42 -26.91
N ASN A 23 -37.52 10.77 -26.05
CA ASN A 23 -38.53 9.82 -25.57
C ASN A 23 -39.40 9.31 -26.74
N ASP A 24 -39.86 10.21 -27.61
CA ASP A 24 -40.65 9.85 -28.79
C ASP A 24 -39.85 8.93 -29.73
N ALA A 25 -38.57 9.23 -29.96
CA ALA A 25 -37.71 8.44 -30.82
C ALA A 25 -37.46 7.01 -30.30
N ILE A 26 -37.50 6.79 -28.99
CA ILE A 26 -37.30 5.46 -28.38
C ILE A 26 -38.61 4.75 -28.02
N GLU A 27 -39.76 5.41 -28.13
CA GLU A 27 -41.07 4.85 -27.78
C GLU A 27 -41.37 3.57 -28.55
N ALA A 28 -41.08 3.58 -29.86
CA ALA A 28 -41.23 2.38 -30.69
C ALA A 28 -40.39 1.21 -30.13
N LEU A 29 -39.14 1.45 -29.75
CA LEU A 29 -38.28 0.43 -29.17
C LEU A 29 -38.80 -0.09 -27.82
N LEU A 30 -39.38 0.79 -26.99
CA LEU A 30 -40.01 0.41 -25.73
C LEU A 30 -41.27 -0.43 -25.96
N SER A 31 -42.13 -0.03 -26.91
CA SER A 31 -43.40 -0.71 -27.21
C SER A 31 -43.20 -2.15 -27.68
N TYR A 32 -42.11 -2.43 -28.41
CA TYR A 32 -41.72 -3.77 -28.83
C TYR A 32 -40.82 -4.51 -27.83
N SER A 33 -40.65 -3.97 -26.61
CA SER A 33 -39.77 -4.53 -25.56
C SER A 33 -38.33 -4.75 -26.03
N LEU A 34 -37.88 -3.93 -26.98
CA LEU A 34 -36.53 -4.02 -27.53
C LEU A 34 -35.50 -3.42 -26.59
N ILE A 35 -35.93 -2.37 -25.89
CA ILE A 35 -35.21 -1.76 -24.79
C ILE A 35 -36.12 -1.72 -23.56
N ALA A 36 -35.52 -1.67 -22.37
CA ALA A 36 -36.22 -1.41 -21.13
C ALA A 36 -35.60 -0.22 -20.42
N ARG A 37 -36.43 0.66 -19.89
CA ARG A 37 -36.01 1.82 -19.11
C ARG A 37 -35.98 1.47 -17.64
N ASP A 38 -34.85 1.74 -16.99
CA ASP A 38 -34.75 1.72 -15.55
C ASP A 38 -34.76 3.17 -15.03
N PRO A 39 -35.89 3.64 -14.48
CA PRO A 39 -36.02 5.02 -14.00
C PRO A 39 -35.22 5.27 -12.72
N HIS A 40 -34.86 4.24 -11.95
CA HIS A 40 -34.13 4.41 -10.69
C HIS A 40 -32.65 4.72 -10.93
N VAL A 41 -32.03 4.05 -11.91
CA VAL A 41 -30.63 4.31 -12.30
C VAL A 41 -30.50 5.21 -13.54
N GLN A 42 -31.63 5.67 -14.09
CA GLN A 42 -31.69 6.50 -15.31
C GLN A 42 -30.96 5.86 -16.50
N THR A 43 -31.17 4.56 -16.72
CA THR A 43 -30.53 3.82 -17.82
C THR A 43 -31.54 3.24 -18.80
N LEU A 44 -31.08 3.02 -20.03
CA LEU A 44 -31.76 2.19 -21.03
C LEU A 44 -30.96 0.89 -21.18
N SER A 45 -31.63 -0.25 -21.00
CA SER A 45 -31.06 -1.57 -21.25
C SER A 45 -31.59 -2.09 -22.58
N VAL A 46 -30.70 -2.63 -23.42
CA VAL A 46 -31.11 -3.29 -24.67
C VAL A 46 -31.25 -4.78 -24.41
N HIS A 47 -32.34 -5.40 -24.85
CA HIS A 47 -32.55 -6.83 -24.64
C HIS A 47 -31.42 -7.66 -25.27
N ARG A 48 -30.91 -8.67 -24.55
CA ARG A 48 -29.71 -9.45 -24.95
C ARG A 48 -29.83 -10.06 -26.35
N LEU A 49 -31.01 -10.58 -26.70
CA LEU A 49 -31.26 -11.17 -28.03
C LEU A 49 -31.07 -10.15 -29.15
N ILE A 50 -31.46 -8.90 -28.93
CA ILE A 50 -31.34 -7.83 -29.92
C ILE A 50 -29.90 -7.43 -30.08
N GLN A 51 -29.16 -7.30 -28.98
CA GLN A 51 -27.72 -7.07 -29.02
C GLN A 51 -27.03 -8.15 -29.88
N VAL A 52 -27.41 -9.43 -29.72
CA VAL A 52 -26.84 -10.54 -30.49
C VAL A 52 -27.24 -10.47 -31.97
N VAL A 53 -28.52 -10.32 -32.28
CA VAL A 53 -29.02 -10.26 -33.66
C VAL A 53 -28.41 -9.08 -34.42
N VAL A 54 -28.41 -7.89 -33.82
CA VAL A 54 -27.81 -6.69 -34.41
C VAL A 54 -26.32 -6.93 -34.65
N ARG A 55 -25.55 -7.39 -33.66
CA ARG A 55 -24.11 -7.64 -33.82
C ARG A 55 -23.80 -8.69 -34.88
N ASN A 56 -24.62 -9.74 -35.00
CA ASN A 56 -24.45 -10.81 -35.99
C ASN A 56 -24.81 -10.37 -37.41
N SER A 57 -25.73 -9.41 -37.56
CA SER A 57 -26.10 -8.85 -38.85
C SER A 57 -25.09 -7.86 -39.44
N LEU A 58 -24.18 -7.32 -38.60
CA LEU A 58 -23.16 -6.37 -39.03
C LEU A 58 -21.95 -7.05 -39.68
N SER A 59 -21.47 -6.46 -40.78
CA SER A 59 -20.17 -6.83 -41.38
C SER A 59 -19.02 -6.60 -40.39
N ALA A 60 -17.89 -7.28 -40.59
CA ALA A 60 -16.71 -7.11 -39.74
C ALA A 60 -16.19 -5.65 -39.75
N LYS A 61 -16.25 -4.96 -40.90
CA LYS A 61 -15.84 -3.56 -41.04
C LYS A 61 -16.78 -2.63 -40.25
N THR A 62 -18.09 -2.81 -40.42
CA THR A 62 -19.10 -2.00 -39.71
C THR A 62 -19.04 -2.25 -38.20
N ARG A 63 -18.84 -3.51 -37.78
CA ARG A 63 -18.64 -3.87 -36.37
C ARG A 63 -17.41 -3.18 -35.78
N ARG A 64 -16.27 -3.19 -36.49
CA ARG A 64 -15.05 -2.51 -36.05
C ARG A 64 -15.26 -0.99 -35.94
N HIS A 65 -15.97 -0.38 -36.89
CA HIS A 65 -16.30 1.05 -36.84
C HIS A 65 -17.12 1.41 -35.59
N TRP A 66 -18.19 0.67 -35.30
CA TRP A 66 -19.01 0.91 -34.11
C TRP A 66 -18.28 0.60 -32.80
N MET A 67 -17.37 -0.38 -32.78
CA MET A 67 -16.50 -0.64 -31.63
C MET A 67 -15.60 0.56 -31.34
N GLN A 68 -14.98 1.17 -32.36
CA GLN A 68 -14.16 2.38 -32.19
C GLN A 68 -15.01 3.52 -31.64
N ARG A 69 -16.18 3.79 -32.23
CA ARG A 69 -17.07 4.87 -31.77
C ARG A 69 -17.51 4.66 -30.32
N ALA A 70 -17.75 3.42 -29.90
CA ALA A 70 -18.05 3.11 -28.50
C ALA A 70 -16.86 3.36 -27.58
N ILE A 71 -15.63 3.00 -28.00
CA ILE A 71 -14.40 3.33 -27.26
C ILE A 71 -14.29 4.85 -27.07
N ASP A 72 -14.49 5.63 -28.14
CA ASP A 72 -14.39 7.09 -28.12
C ASP A 72 -15.42 7.72 -27.18
N ILE A 73 -16.67 7.24 -27.21
CA ILE A 73 -17.74 7.73 -26.35
C ILE A 73 -17.45 7.42 -24.87
N ILE A 74 -17.00 6.20 -24.58
CA ILE A 74 -16.73 5.80 -23.19
C ILE A 74 -15.49 6.53 -22.67
N GLU A 75 -14.44 6.68 -23.47
CA GLU A 75 -13.26 7.46 -23.09
C GLU A 75 -13.62 8.92 -22.80
N ALA A 76 -14.36 9.57 -23.69
CA ALA A 76 -14.77 10.96 -23.50
C ALA A 76 -15.71 11.17 -22.29
N ALA A 77 -16.42 10.12 -21.88
CA ALA A 77 -17.30 10.15 -20.72
C ALA A 77 -16.57 9.85 -19.39
N LEU A 78 -15.36 9.27 -19.43
CA LEU A 78 -14.57 9.02 -18.24
C LEU A 78 -13.87 10.31 -17.79
N PRO A 79 -13.94 10.66 -16.49
CA PRO A 79 -13.25 11.82 -15.97
C PRO A 79 -11.72 11.70 -16.14
N GLU A 80 -11.05 12.80 -16.44
CA GLU A 80 -9.58 12.82 -16.53
C GLU A 80 -8.92 12.63 -15.15
N SER A 81 -9.50 13.22 -14.11
CA SER A 81 -9.01 13.15 -12.73
C SER A 81 -9.61 11.96 -11.97
N LEU A 82 -8.75 11.24 -11.22
CA LEU A 82 -9.12 10.12 -10.34
C LEU A 82 -9.53 10.56 -8.93
N GLU A 83 -9.83 11.85 -8.72
CA GLU A 83 -10.36 12.35 -7.47
C GLU A 83 -11.62 11.60 -7.03
N ARG A 84 -11.82 11.48 -5.72
CA ARG A 84 -12.96 10.77 -5.11
C ARG A 84 -14.31 11.28 -5.61
N ALA A 85 -14.43 12.57 -5.93
CA ALA A 85 -15.65 13.16 -6.48
C ALA A 85 -16.08 12.50 -7.81
N ASN A 86 -15.13 11.99 -8.59
CA ASN A 86 -15.34 11.36 -9.89
C ASN A 86 -15.62 9.86 -9.81
N TRP A 87 -15.42 9.23 -8.64
CA TRP A 87 -15.54 7.78 -8.50
C TRP A 87 -16.94 7.24 -8.83
N PRO A 88 -18.07 7.88 -8.47
CA PRO A 88 -19.38 7.39 -8.89
C PRO A 88 -19.53 7.28 -10.42
N THR A 89 -18.91 8.20 -11.17
CA THR A 89 -18.90 8.17 -12.63
C THR A 89 -18.07 6.98 -13.13
N PHE A 90 -16.88 6.76 -12.56
CA PHE A 90 -16.08 5.58 -12.86
C PHE A 90 -16.81 4.27 -12.52
N GLU A 91 -17.43 4.15 -11.34
CA GLU A 91 -18.17 2.95 -10.93
C GLU A 91 -19.31 2.63 -11.91
N ARG A 92 -20.01 3.66 -12.38
CA ARG A 92 -21.08 3.52 -13.37
C ARG A 92 -20.56 3.09 -14.75
N LEU A 93 -19.44 3.64 -15.20
CA LEU A 93 -18.92 3.42 -16.56
C LEU A 93 -17.94 2.25 -16.67
N LEU A 94 -17.36 1.78 -15.57
CA LEU A 94 -16.33 0.74 -15.56
C LEU A 94 -16.76 -0.54 -16.28
N PRO A 95 -17.98 -1.09 -16.11
CA PRO A 95 -18.39 -2.29 -16.85
C PRO A 95 -18.34 -2.09 -18.38
N HIS A 96 -18.71 -0.89 -18.85
CA HIS A 96 -18.64 -0.53 -20.27
C HIS A 96 -17.20 -0.34 -20.74
N ALA A 97 -16.36 0.32 -19.92
CA ALA A 97 -14.94 0.49 -20.18
C ALA A 97 -14.24 -0.88 -20.30
N LEU A 98 -14.50 -1.82 -19.40
CA LEU A 98 -13.92 -3.16 -19.44
C LEU A 98 -14.34 -3.95 -20.69
N ILE A 99 -15.59 -3.84 -21.14
CA ILE A 99 -16.03 -4.41 -22.42
C ILE A 99 -15.24 -3.78 -23.58
N CYS A 100 -15.09 -2.46 -23.59
CA CYS A 100 -14.30 -1.77 -24.60
C CYS A 100 -12.84 -2.24 -24.59
N VAL A 101 -12.23 -2.42 -23.42
CA VAL A 101 -10.87 -3.00 -23.30
C VAL A 101 -10.80 -4.39 -23.94
N THR A 102 -11.81 -5.25 -23.76
CA THR A 102 -11.80 -6.57 -24.42
C THR A 102 -11.80 -6.43 -25.95
N TRP A 103 -12.53 -5.45 -26.50
CA TRP A 103 -12.52 -5.16 -27.94
C TRP A 103 -11.18 -4.58 -28.40
N ILE A 104 -10.59 -3.66 -27.63
CA ILE A 104 -9.27 -3.09 -27.89
C ILE A 104 -8.24 -4.21 -28.05
N LYS A 105 -8.24 -5.18 -27.12
CA LYS A 105 -7.34 -6.33 -27.16
C LYS A 105 -7.63 -7.27 -28.33
N GLN A 106 -8.90 -7.65 -28.55
CA GLN A 106 -9.28 -8.62 -29.59
C GLN A 106 -9.08 -8.09 -31.01
N ALA A 107 -9.36 -6.80 -31.22
CA ALA A 107 -9.29 -6.17 -32.52
C ALA A 107 -7.97 -5.39 -32.74
N ALA A 108 -7.06 -5.40 -31.75
CA ALA A 108 -5.80 -4.66 -31.78
C ALA A 108 -6.00 -3.18 -32.16
N PHE A 109 -6.85 -2.47 -31.41
CA PHE A 109 -6.98 -1.01 -31.57
C PHE A 109 -5.76 -0.31 -30.95
N THR A 110 -5.14 0.59 -31.71
CA THR A 110 -3.94 1.35 -31.30
C THR A 110 -4.19 2.86 -31.29
N THR A 111 -5.47 3.27 -31.21
CA THR A 111 -5.86 4.69 -31.18
C THR A 111 -5.51 5.33 -29.83
N THR A 112 -5.42 6.66 -29.80
CA THR A 112 -5.05 7.38 -28.57
C THR A 112 -6.15 7.25 -27.51
N GLU A 113 -7.39 7.22 -27.95
CA GLU A 113 -8.61 7.05 -27.15
C GLU A 113 -8.63 5.65 -26.52
N ALA A 114 -8.31 4.61 -27.31
CA ALA A 114 -8.17 3.25 -26.77
C ALA A 114 -7.09 3.18 -25.68
N PHE A 115 -5.94 3.82 -25.91
CA PHE A 115 -4.87 3.88 -24.92
C PHE A 115 -5.31 4.57 -23.61
N ARG A 116 -5.92 5.77 -23.71
CA ARG A 116 -6.37 6.53 -22.54
C ARG A 116 -7.46 5.79 -21.76
N LEU A 117 -8.39 5.14 -22.45
CA LEU A 117 -9.43 4.33 -21.83
C LEU A 117 -8.86 3.19 -20.98
N VAL A 118 -7.93 2.41 -21.55
CA VAL A 118 -7.29 1.29 -20.82
C VAL A 118 -6.48 1.84 -19.64
N LYS A 119 -5.75 2.95 -19.84
CA LYS A 119 -5.00 3.65 -18.79
C LYS A 119 -5.91 4.07 -17.62
N GLN A 120 -6.97 4.84 -17.89
CA GLN A 120 -7.87 5.35 -16.86
C GLN A 120 -8.56 4.22 -16.10
N ALA A 121 -9.05 3.19 -16.81
CA ALA A 121 -9.65 2.02 -16.17
C ALA A 121 -8.65 1.26 -15.27
N GLY A 122 -7.41 1.09 -15.73
CA GLY A 122 -6.35 0.46 -14.95
C GLY A 122 -5.97 1.23 -13.69
N LEU A 123 -5.77 2.55 -13.81
CA LEU A 123 -5.44 3.41 -12.67
C LEU A 123 -6.60 3.48 -11.67
N TYR A 124 -7.85 3.59 -12.16
CA TYR A 124 -9.03 3.57 -11.30
C TYR A 124 -9.13 2.26 -10.49
N LEU A 125 -9.00 1.10 -11.14
CA LEU A 125 -9.02 -0.19 -10.44
C LEU A 125 -7.90 -0.30 -9.41
N ASN A 126 -6.72 0.21 -9.72
CA ASN A 126 -5.60 0.24 -8.78
C ASN A 126 -5.93 1.12 -7.55
N ALA A 127 -6.51 2.31 -7.76
CA ALA A 127 -6.96 3.21 -6.71
C ALA A 127 -8.10 2.63 -5.84
N ARG A 128 -8.88 1.70 -6.38
CA ARG A 128 -9.92 0.94 -5.63
C ARG A 128 -9.38 -0.33 -4.96
N ALA A 129 -8.06 -0.52 -4.94
CA ALA A 129 -7.42 -1.75 -4.47
C ALA A 129 -7.95 -3.03 -5.14
N SER A 130 -8.37 -2.93 -6.40
CA SER A 130 -8.72 -4.07 -7.24
C SER A 130 -7.49 -4.47 -8.06
N TYR A 131 -6.41 -4.83 -7.35
CA TYR A 131 -5.07 -4.90 -7.92
C TYR A 131 -4.93 -5.95 -9.02
N ARG A 132 -5.60 -7.10 -8.88
CA ARG A 132 -5.59 -8.18 -9.89
C ARG A 132 -6.17 -7.74 -11.23
N ASP A 133 -7.31 -7.04 -11.19
CA ASP A 133 -7.97 -6.54 -12.40
C ASP A 133 -7.16 -5.41 -13.04
N ALA A 134 -6.59 -4.52 -12.21
CA ALA A 134 -5.72 -3.46 -12.65
C ALA A 134 -4.44 -3.98 -13.34
N GLU A 135 -3.85 -5.07 -12.83
CA GLU A 135 -2.60 -5.65 -13.36
C GLU A 135 -2.70 -5.97 -14.85
N SER A 136 -3.80 -6.61 -15.27
CA SER A 136 -4.01 -6.95 -16.68
C SER A 136 -4.11 -5.72 -17.58
N LEU A 137 -4.70 -4.63 -17.07
CA LEU A 137 -4.84 -3.38 -17.82
C LEU A 137 -3.51 -2.64 -17.91
N LEU A 138 -2.79 -2.51 -16.80
CA LEU A 138 -1.49 -1.86 -16.75
C LEU A 138 -0.46 -2.56 -17.65
N ARG A 139 -0.46 -3.90 -17.70
CA ARG A 139 0.37 -4.66 -18.66
C ARG A 139 0.02 -4.35 -20.11
N HIS A 140 -1.27 -4.19 -20.43
CA HIS A 140 -1.70 -3.85 -21.78
C HIS A 140 -1.27 -2.43 -22.17
N VAL A 141 -1.43 -1.46 -21.26
CA VAL A 141 -0.97 -0.07 -21.43
C VAL A 141 0.54 -0.03 -21.65
N LEU A 142 1.31 -0.79 -20.87
CA LEU A 142 2.76 -0.88 -21.02
C LEU A 142 3.15 -1.37 -22.42
N VAL A 143 2.53 -2.45 -22.92
CA VAL A 143 2.80 -2.98 -24.27
C VAL A 143 2.48 -1.94 -25.36
N LEU A 144 1.36 -1.21 -25.22
CA LEU A 144 1.00 -0.15 -26.16
C LEU A 144 2.00 1.02 -26.13
N CYS A 145 2.48 1.39 -24.94
CA CYS A 145 3.53 2.40 -24.77
C CYS A 145 4.85 1.96 -25.41
N GLU A 146 5.27 0.72 -25.17
CA GLU A 146 6.50 0.15 -25.75
C GLU A 146 6.44 0.16 -27.29
N GLN A 147 5.29 -0.15 -27.87
CA GLN A 147 5.10 -0.10 -29.33
C GLN A 147 5.11 1.32 -29.89
N ARG A 148 4.57 2.31 -29.16
CA ARG A 148 4.41 3.68 -29.64
C ARG A 148 5.65 4.55 -29.42
N LEU A 149 6.26 4.45 -28.23
CA LEU A 149 7.34 5.32 -27.77
C LEU A 149 8.69 4.60 -27.69
N GLY A 150 8.67 3.26 -27.70
CA GLY A 150 9.85 2.44 -27.48
C GLY A 150 10.00 1.98 -26.03
N ILE A 151 10.81 0.95 -25.85
CA ILE A 151 11.09 0.31 -24.55
C ILE A 151 11.86 1.28 -23.64
N ASP A 152 12.77 2.09 -24.18
CA ASP A 152 13.65 2.95 -23.39
C ASP A 152 13.11 4.39 -23.22
N HIS A 153 11.82 4.64 -23.48
CA HIS A 153 11.23 5.96 -23.28
C HIS A 153 10.85 6.19 -21.81
N LEU A 154 11.09 7.38 -21.25
CA LEU A 154 10.75 7.70 -19.85
C LEU A 154 9.25 7.57 -19.56
N ASP A 155 8.39 8.00 -20.48
CA ASP A 155 6.93 7.79 -20.34
C ASP A 155 6.53 6.32 -20.30
N THR A 156 7.25 5.43 -20.99
CA THR A 156 7.06 3.98 -20.89
C THR A 156 7.45 3.48 -19.49
N ALA A 157 8.50 4.07 -18.91
CA ALA A 157 8.97 3.75 -17.56
C ALA A 157 7.92 4.07 -16.47
N ILE A 158 7.08 5.09 -16.67
CA ILE A 158 5.96 5.41 -15.75
C ILE A 158 5.05 4.20 -15.59
N TYR A 159 4.70 3.51 -16.69
CA TYR A 159 3.82 2.34 -16.63
C TYR A 159 4.52 1.09 -16.10
N ARG A 160 5.84 0.95 -16.28
CA ARG A 160 6.62 -0.08 -15.58
C ARG A 160 6.60 0.15 -14.07
N ASN A 161 6.77 1.39 -13.63
CA ASN A 161 6.68 1.76 -12.22
C ASN A 161 5.28 1.49 -11.66
N ALA A 162 4.23 1.89 -12.37
CA ALA A 162 2.85 1.63 -11.96
C ALA A 162 2.55 0.12 -11.83
N LEU A 163 3.03 -0.70 -12.77
CA LEU A 163 2.92 -2.16 -12.70
C LEU A 163 3.73 -2.73 -11.53
N ALA A 164 4.92 -2.19 -11.26
CA ALA A 164 5.74 -2.58 -10.12
C ALA A 164 5.03 -2.27 -8.79
N MET A 165 4.47 -1.06 -8.64
CA MET A 165 3.72 -0.67 -7.45
C MET A 165 2.45 -1.49 -7.26
N ASN A 166 1.75 -1.80 -8.35
CA ASN A 166 0.63 -2.74 -8.31
C ASN A 166 1.07 -4.13 -7.81
N ALA A 167 2.24 -4.63 -8.23
CA ALA A 167 2.80 -5.88 -7.74
C ALA A 167 3.22 -5.78 -6.25
N VAL A 168 3.80 -4.65 -5.80
CA VAL A 168 4.10 -4.39 -4.39
C VAL A 168 2.84 -4.41 -3.54
N ASN A 169 1.76 -3.75 -3.99
CA ASN A 169 0.47 -3.74 -3.29
C ASN A 169 -0.19 -5.14 -3.22
N GLN A 170 0.21 -6.06 -4.10
CA GLN A 170 -0.19 -7.47 -4.05
C GLN A 170 0.77 -8.34 -3.24
N GLY A 171 1.87 -7.80 -2.71
CA GLY A 171 2.92 -8.57 -2.06
C GLY A 171 3.71 -9.46 -3.02
N LYS A 172 3.69 -9.18 -4.34
CA LYS A 172 4.41 -9.91 -5.38
C LYS A 172 5.79 -9.28 -5.61
N TYR A 173 6.62 -9.25 -4.56
CA TYR A 173 7.90 -8.51 -4.56
C TYR A 173 8.89 -8.98 -5.64
N SER A 174 8.94 -10.29 -5.90
CA SER A 174 9.78 -10.87 -6.97
C SER A 174 9.40 -10.40 -8.38
N GLN A 175 8.15 -9.97 -8.59
CA GLN A 175 7.72 -9.40 -9.87
C GLN A 175 7.96 -7.88 -9.93
N ALA A 176 7.90 -7.20 -8.79
CA ALA A 176 8.10 -5.75 -8.70
C ALA A 176 9.58 -5.35 -8.88
N GLU A 177 10.49 -6.09 -8.27
CA GLU A 177 11.93 -5.81 -8.26
C GLU A 177 12.55 -5.59 -9.65
N PRO A 178 12.42 -6.51 -10.63
CA PRO A 178 13.04 -6.30 -11.95
C PRO A 178 12.47 -5.08 -12.68
N LEU A 179 11.19 -4.76 -12.47
CA LEU A 179 10.56 -3.57 -13.05
C LEU A 179 11.18 -2.30 -12.45
N LEU A 180 11.29 -2.20 -11.12
CA LEU A 180 11.89 -1.05 -10.45
C LEU A 180 13.37 -0.87 -10.80
N VAL A 181 14.14 -1.95 -10.87
CA VAL A 181 15.54 -1.91 -11.30
C VAL A 181 15.64 -1.36 -12.73
N SER A 182 14.81 -1.86 -13.65
CA SER A 182 14.82 -1.37 -15.05
C SER A 182 14.48 0.12 -15.14
N VAL A 183 13.52 0.59 -14.36
CA VAL A 183 13.06 1.98 -14.33
C VAL A 183 14.13 2.91 -13.74
N LEU A 184 14.84 2.45 -12.69
CA LEU A 184 15.94 3.18 -12.07
C LEU A 184 17.13 3.32 -13.04
N VAL A 185 17.57 2.21 -13.65
CA VAL A 185 18.70 2.20 -14.60
C VAL A 185 18.41 3.14 -15.76
N LEU A 186 17.20 3.11 -16.31
CA LEU A 186 16.81 3.98 -17.40
C LEU A 186 16.84 5.47 -16.99
N SER A 187 16.31 5.81 -15.79
CA SER A 187 16.38 7.19 -15.30
C SER A 187 17.81 7.65 -15.03
N GLU A 188 18.69 6.79 -14.50
CA GLU A 188 20.09 7.14 -14.29
C GLU A 188 20.80 7.43 -15.61
N GLN A 189 20.50 6.68 -16.67
CA GLN A 189 21.08 6.87 -18.00
C GLN A 189 20.61 8.14 -18.70
N GLN A 190 19.33 8.49 -18.59
CA GLN A 190 18.74 9.60 -19.36
C GLN A 190 18.64 10.91 -18.60
N LEU A 191 18.39 10.86 -17.30
CA LEU A 191 18.19 12.04 -16.44
C LEU A 191 19.40 12.29 -15.53
N GLY A 192 20.23 11.27 -15.31
CA GLY A 192 21.33 11.30 -14.35
C GLY A 192 20.91 10.88 -12.95
N ALA A 193 21.91 10.51 -12.14
CA ALA A 193 21.71 9.92 -10.82
C ALA A 193 21.04 10.86 -9.79
N MET A 194 21.19 12.17 -9.98
CA MET A 194 20.71 13.22 -9.08
C MET A 194 19.38 13.85 -9.48
N HIS A 195 18.84 13.48 -10.64
CA HIS A 195 17.54 14.01 -11.04
C HIS A 195 16.45 13.61 -10.01
N PRO A 196 15.53 14.52 -9.64
CA PRO A 196 14.47 14.27 -8.66
C PRO A 196 13.75 12.93 -8.87
N GLU A 197 13.32 12.65 -10.11
CA GLU A 197 12.65 11.39 -10.45
C GLU A 197 13.55 10.16 -10.27
N THR A 198 14.84 10.25 -10.61
CA THR A 198 15.80 9.15 -10.42
C THR A 198 15.95 8.83 -8.94
N ILE A 199 16.02 9.86 -8.09
CA ILE A 199 16.11 9.71 -6.64
C ILE A 199 14.83 9.09 -6.08
N GLN A 200 13.66 9.51 -6.55
CA GLN A 200 12.37 8.93 -6.17
C GLN A 200 12.28 7.44 -6.54
N ARG A 201 12.65 7.08 -7.78
CA ARG A 201 12.71 5.68 -8.25
C ARG A 201 13.68 4.86 -7.41
N ARG A 202 14.82 5.43 -7.05
CA ARG A 202 15.81 4.79 -6.18
C ARG A 202 15.26 4.54 -4.77
N ASN A 203 14.64 5.54 -4.15
CA ASN A 203 14.02 5.41 -2.83
C ASN A 203 12.93 4.34 -2.83
N THR A 204 12.16 4.24 -3.92
CA THR A 204 11.14 3.20 -4.09
C THR A 204 11.74 1.80 -4.08
N LEU A 205 12.84 1.59 -4.81
CA LEU A 205 13.56 0.30 -4.83
C LEU A 205 14.20 -0.01 -3.47
N VAL A 206 14.79 0.99 -2.83
CA VAL A 206 15.38 0.85 -1.49
C VAL A 206 14.34 0.44 -0.47
N GLU A 207 13.15 1.05 -0.52
CA GLU A 207 12.05 0.69 0.38
C GLU A 207 11.58 -0.74 0.14
N LEU A 208 11.48 -1.17 -1.12
CA LEU A 208 11.18 -2.56 -1.46
C LEU A 208 12.22 -3.53 -0.87
N TYR A 209 13.50 -3.21 -0.96
CA TYR A 209 14.57 -4.02 -0.38
C TYR A 209 14.56 -4.01 1.15
N ARG A 210 14.30 -2.86 1.77
CA ARG A 210 14.16 -2.70 3.22
C ARG A 210 13.04 -3.60 3.75
N VAL A 211 11.88 -3.60 3.11
CA VAL A 211 10.72 -4.45 3.49
C VAL A 211 11.04 -5.94 3.35
N GLN A 212 11.85 -6.33 2.36
CA GLN A 212 12.30 -7.71 2.18
C GLN A 212 13.48 -8.10 3.09
N GLY A 213 14.06 -7.15 3.85
CA GLY A 213 15.30 -7.36 4.62
C GLY A 213 16.54 -7.55 3.75
N LYS A 214 16.47 -7.19 2.46
CA LYS A 214 17.59 -7.15 1.50
C LYS A 214 18.48 -5.93 1.73
N PHE A 215 19.01 -5.82 2.94
CA PHE A 215 19.75 -4.64 3.39
C PHE A 215 21.06 -4.43 2.64
N ALA A 216 21.72 -5.52 2.20
CA ALA A 216 22.97 -5.48 1.46
C ALA A 216 22.80 -4.87 0.05
N GLU A 217 21.61 -5.03 -0.53
CA GLU A 217 21.21 -4.44 -1.81
C GLU A 217 20.72 -3.00 -1.64
N ALA A 218 20.08 -2.68 -0.51
CA ALA A 218 19.56 -1.34 -0.20
C ALA A 218 20.65 -0.32 0.16
N GLU A 219 21.60 -0.69 1.03
CA GLU A 219 22.66 0.19 1.55
C GLU A 219 23.45 0.92 0.45
N PRO A 220 24.02 0.25 -0.58
CA PRO A 220 24.85 0.91 -1.58
C PRO A 220 24.08 1.88 -2.49
N LEU A 221 22.75 1.72 -2.61
CA LEU A 221 21.91 2.65 -3.38
C LEU A 221 21.83 4.01 -2.70
N LEU A 222 21.78 4.05 -1.37
CA LEU A 222 21.72 5.30 -0.61
C LEU A 222 23.10 5.85 -0.24
N GLU A 223 24.07 5.00 0.12
CA GLU A 223 25.39 5.47 0.57
C GLU A 223 26.06 6.37 -0.47
N LYS A 224 26.03 5.99 -1.75
CA LYS A 224 26.61 6.79 -2.84
C LYS A 224 25.99 8.18 -2.97
N MET A 225 24.71 8.31 -2.62
CA MET A 225 23.98 9.57 -2.66
C MET A 225 24.35 10.46 -1.48
N CYS A 226 24.58 9.85 -0.31
CA CYS A 226 24.82 10.56 0.93
C CYS A 226 26.27 11.03 1.13
N ILE A 227 27.19 10.79 0.20
CA ILE A 227 28.58 11.26 0.30
C ILE A 227 28.60 12.82 0.36
N PRO A 228 29.35 13.44 1.29
CA PRO A 228 29.53 14.89 1.31
C PRO A 228 30.05 15.43 -0.02
N ARG A 229 29.45 16.54 -0.47
CA ARG A 229 29.78 17.22 -1.72
C ARG A 229 29.97 18.70 -1.44
N GLU A 230 31.08 19.26 -1.90
CA GLU A 230 31.38 20.69 -1.79
C GLU A 230 30.54 21.54 -2.77
N ASP A 231 30.01 20.90 -3.81
CA ASP A 231 29.25 21.48 -4.93
C ASP A 231 27.74 21.20 -4.86
N LEU A 232 27.19 20.92 -3.67
CA LEU A 232 25.76 20.64 -3.52
C LEU A 232 24.91 21.85 -3.97
N VAL A 233 24.11 21.64 -5.02
CA VAL A 233 23.17 22.65 -5.54
C VAL A 233 21.98 22.76 -4.59
N LYS A 234 21.43 23.97 -4.41
CA LYS A 234 20.28 24.22 -3.53
C LYS A 234 19.09 23.29 -3.83
N ASP A 235 18.82 23.06 -5.11
CA ASP A 235 17.72 22.22 -5.58
C ASP A 235 17.89 20.73 -5.18
N ASP A 236 19.12 20.29 -4.89
CA ASP A 236 19.40 18.91 -4.47
C ASP A 236 19.22 18.70 -2.95
N ILE A 237 19.13 19.77 -2.17
CA ILE A 237 19.04 19.72 -0.70
C ILE A 237 17.85 18.85 -0.22
N PRO A 238 16.61 19.02 -0.71
CA PRO A 238 15.47 18.21 -0.26
C PRO A 238 15.69 16.72 -0.52
N HIS A 239 16.25 16.37 -1.68
CA HIS A 239 16.51 14.99 -2.07
C HIS A 239 17.64 14.35 -1.26
N MET A 240 18.66 15.14 -0.90
CA MET A 240 19.74 14.72 -0.01
C MET A 240 19.21 14.43 1.40
N ILE A 241 18.37 15.30 1.95
CA ILE A 241 17.75 15.09 3.27
C ILE A 241 16.91 13.81 3.27
N ASN A 242 16.08 13.60 2.25
CA ASN A 242 15.28 12.39 2.12
C ASN A 242 16.17 11.13 2.04
N SER A 243 17.26 11.17 1.28
CA SER A 243 18.22 10.05 1.17
C SER A 243 18.92 9.76 2.50
N LEU A 244 19.38 10.80 3.22
CA LEU A 244 20.02 10.68 4.53
C LEU A 244 19.06 10.07 5.57
N THR A 245 17.82 10.56 5.61
CA THR A 245 16.80 10.06 6.55
C THR A 245 16.38 8.63 6.22
N ASN A 246 16.27 8.28 4.93
CA ASN A 246 16.02 6.90 4.51
C ASN A 246 17.18 5.96 4.88
N LEU A 247 18.43 6.40 4.74
CA LEU A 247 19.60 5.62 5.12
C LEU A 247 19.69 5.45 6.64
N ALA A 248 19.36 6.50 7.40
CA ALA A 248 19.29 6.44 8.86
C ALA A 248 18.22 5.44 9.32
N LEU A 249 17.05 5.43 8.69
CA LEU A 249 15.98 4.46 8.97
C LEU A 249 16.39 3.04 8.54
N LEU A 250 17.10 2.88 7.43
CA LEU A 250 17.65 1.60 6.99
C LEU A 250 18.68 1.05 8.01
N TYR A 251 19.54 1.90 8.57
CA TYR A 251 20.47 1.52 9.62
C TYR A 251 19.80 1.25 10.95
N TRP A 252 18.72 1.96 11.25
CA TRP A 252 17.88 1.67 12.40
C TRP A 252 17.32 0.24 12.33
N ASP A 253 16.77 -0.16 11.19
CA ASP A 253 16.22 -1.52 10.99
C ASP A 253 17.30 -2.62 11.08
N GLN A 254 18.54 -2.27 10.76
CA GLN A 254 19.71 -3.15 10.92
C GLN A 254 20.32 -3.11 12.32
N LEU A 255 19.75 -2.33 13.25
CA LEU A 255 20.31 -2.04 14.58
C LEU A 255 21.71 -1.40 14.58
N LYS A 256 22.12 -0.77 13.48
CA LYS A 256 23.37 0.00 13.35
C LYS A 256 23.20 1.41 13.93
N PHE A 257 22.81 1.50 15.20
CA PHE A 257 22.42 2.76 15.87
C PHE A 257 23.55 3.80 15.94
N ASP A 258 24.80 3.34 15.97
CA ASP A 258 26.01 4.16 15.93
C ASP A 258 26.07 5.06 14.68
N LYS A 259 25.58 4.57 13.55
CA LYS A 259 25.55 5.33 12.29
C LYS A 259 24.39 6.32 12.21
N VAL A 260 23.27 6.04 12.90
CA VAL A 260 22.00 6.79 12.77
C VAL A 260 22.16 8.25 13.21
N GLY A 261 22.82 8.50 14.34
CA GLY A 261 22.98 9.85 14.91
C GLY A 261 23.64 10.82 13.93
N SER A 262 24.77 10.42 13.35
CA SER A 262 25.53 11.25 12.40
C SER A 262 24.74 11.62 11.14
N LEU A 263 23.95 10.66 10.60
CA LEU A 263 23.12 10.90 9.42
C LEU A 263 21.96 11.85 9.73
N ARG A 264 21.34 11.67 10.91
CA ARG A 264 20.26 12.54 11.38
C ARG A 264 20.74 13.97 11.59
N GLU A 265 21.86 14.18 12.29
CA GLU A 265 22.44 15.51 12.51
C GLU A 265 22.71 16.22 11.18
N ARG A 266 23.28 15.49 10.23
CA ARG A 266 23.55 16.04 8.91
C ARG A 266 22.28 16.36 8.12
N ALA A 267 21.23 15.55 8.26
CA ALA A 267 19.91 15.84 7.69
C ALA A 267 19.28 17.09 8.31
N LEU A 268 19.45 17.32 9.62
CA LEU A 268 18.96 18.51 10.32
C LEU A 268 19.68 19.78 9.87
N VAL A 269 21.01 19.74 9.74
CA VAL A 269 21.79 20.88 9.23
C VAL A 269 21.33 21.27 7.82
N LEU A 270 21.12 20.29 6.94
CA LEU A 270 20.58 20.57 5.60
C LEU A 270 19.15 21.10 5.65
N TYR A 271 18.35 20.60 6.58
CA TYR A 271 16.97 21.04 6.78
C TYR A 271 16.88 22.50 7.27
N GLU A 272 17.83 22.99 8.07
CA GLU A 272 17.93 24.41 8.44
C GLU A 272 18.18 25.32 7.23
N HIS A 273 18.75 24.77 6.16
CA HIS A 273 19.03 25.44 4.89
C HIS A 273 18.07 25.03 3.76
N LEU A 274 16.92 24.43 4.11
CA LEU A 274 15.93 24.01 3.14
C LEU A 274 15.44 25.22 2.32
N PRO A 275 15.49 25.17 0.98
CA PRO A 275 15.02 26.29 0.16
C PRO A 275 13.54 26.61 0.44
N PRO A 276 13.17 27.90 0.58
CA PRO A 276 11.78 28.27 0.82
C PRO A 276 10.86 27.91 -0.34
N GLU A 277 11.40 27.80 -1.57
CA GLU A 277 10.66 27.34 -2.75
C GLU A 277 10.47 25.82 -2.81
N THR A 278 10.99 25.07 -1.83
CA THR A 278 10.81 23.61 -1.80
C THR A 278 9.33 23.27 -1.80
N ASP A 279 8.92 22.42 -2.73
CA ASP A 279 7.56 21.92 -2.81
C ASP A 279 7.06 21.41 -1.45
N HIS A 280 5.92 21.94 -1.00
CA HIS A 280 5.37 21.69 0.33
C HIS A 280 5.19 20.18 0.61
N LEU A 281 4.91 19.39 -0.42
CA LEU A 281 4.74 17.95 -0.28
C LEU A 281 6.08 17.23 -0.04
N HIS A 282 7.14 17.62 -0.74
CA HIS A 282 8.50 17.17 -0.40
C HIS A 282 8.89 17.57 1.03
N GLN A 283 8.52 18.76 1.49
CA GLN A 283 8.76 19.16 2.88
C GLN A 283 8.04 18.22 3.85
N ALA A 284 6.76 17.90 3.62
CA ALA A 284 5.99 16.99 4.46
C ALA A 284 6.61 15.58 4.54
N ILE A 285 7.15 15.06 3.44
CA ILE A 285 7.84 13.75 3.42
C ILE A 285 9.11 13.79 4.30
N ILE A 286 9.93 14.84 4.14
CA ILE A 286 11.15 15.03 4.93
C ILE A 286 10.82 15.10 6.42
N LEU A 287 9.84 15.94 6.79
CA LEU A 287 9.40 16.11 8.17
C LEU A 287 8.88 14.80 8.76
N THR A 288 8.11 14.02 7.99
CA THR A 288 7.63 12.71 8.41
C THR A 288 8.80 11.78 8.73
N ASN A 289 9.78 11.66 7.83
CA ASN A 289 10.94 10.78 8.05
C ASN A 289 11.79 11.23 9.25
N LEU A 290 11.97 12.54 9.45
CA LEU A 290 12.64 13.09 10.63
C LEU A 290 11.87 12.77 11.91
N ALA A 291 10.56 13.00 11.93
CA ALA A 291 9.69 12.69 13.07
C ALA A 291 9.85 11.22 13.50
N MET A 292 9.87 10.33 12.52
CA MET A 292 10.02 8.89 12.72
C MET A 292 11.39 8.52 13.30
N LEU A 293 12.46 9.16 12.83
CA LEU A 293 13.80 8.96 13.39
C LEU A 293 13.88 9.38 14.86
N PHE A 294 13.24 10.49 15.23
CA PHE A 294 13.16 10.93 16.62
C PHE A 294 12.31 10.01 17.47
N LEU A 295 11.15 9.59 16.95
CA LEU A 295 10.25 8.65 17.63
C LEU A 295 10.95 7.32 17.92
N ASN A 296 11.69 6.79 16.95
CA ASN A 296 12.47 5.57 17.10
C ASN A 296 13.54 5.68 18.21
N GLN A 297 14.08 6.88 18.45
CA GLN A 297 15.07 7.15 19.48
C GLN A 297 14.46 7.50 20.85
N GLY A 298 13.13 7.53 20.96
CA GLY A 298 12.40 7.94 22.17
C GLY A 298 12.42 9.46 22.41
N GLU A 299 12.74 10.25 21.39
CA GLU A 299 12.74 11.72 21.44
C GLU A 299 11.36 12.26 21.03
N ASP A 300 10.34 11.91 21.82
CA ASP A 300 8.91 12.09 21.48
C ASP A 300 8.50 13.56 21.28
N THR A 301 9.14 14.50 21.99
CA THR A 301 8.84 15.94 21.89
C THR A 301 9.27 16.54 20.57
N GLN A 302 10.42 16.10 20.05
CA GLN A 302 10.90 16.52 18.73
C GLN A 302 10.07 15.85 17.64
N ALA A 303 9.75 14.56 17.80
CA ALA A 303 8.84 13.86 16.90
C ALA A 303 7.48 14.57 16.79
N GLU A 304 6.92 15.04 17.90
CA GLU A 304 5.69 15.85 17.94
C GLU A 304 5.76 17.09 17.07
N THR A 305 6.85 17.85 17.21
CA THR A 305 7.06 19.08 16.45
C THR A 305 7.05 18.80 14.94
N PHE A 306 7.75 17.74 14.50
CA PHE A 306 7.83 17.37 13.09
C PHE A 306 6.50 16.82 12.56
N PHE A 307 5.78 16.00 13.33
CA PHE A 307 4.46 15.49 12.92
C PHE A 307 3.40 16.59 12.84
N GLN A 308 3.37 17.53 13.79
CA GLN A 308 2.44 18.67 13.74
C GLN A 308 2.69 19.55 12.52
N ARG A 309 3.96 19.83 12.19
CA ARG A 309 4.32 20.58 10.97
C ARG A 309 3.94 19.83 9.70
N THR A 310 4.17 18.51 9.68
CA THR A 310 3.72 17.64 8.58
C THR A 310 2.22 17.75 8.39
N PHE A 311 1.46 17.63 9.47
CA PHE A 311 0.00 17.71 9.43
C PHE A 311 -0.48 19.08 8.93
N ALA A 312 0.08 20.17 9.43
CA ALA A 312 -0.28 21.52 9.00
C ALA A 312 -0.08 21.74 7.49
N ILE A 313 1.06 21.28 6.95
CA ILE A 313 1.32 21.36 5.50
C ILE A 313 0.33 20.51 4.70
N VAL A 314 0.09 19.27 5.13
CA VAL A 314 -0.83 18.36 4.45
C VAL A 314 -2.27 18.89 4.49
N GLU A 315 -2.69 19.47 5.61
CA GLU A 315 -3.99 20.09 5.77
C GLU A 315 -4.12 21.36 4.91
N GLU A 316 -3.08 22.18 4.80
CA GLU A 316 -3.07 23.34 3.90
C GLU A 316 -3.20 22.94 2.43
N LEU A 317 -2.43 21.93 2.00
CA LEU A 317 -2.41 21.47 0.60
C LEU A 317 -3.70 20.77 0.18
N PHE A 318 -4.25 19.94 1.06
CA PHE A 318 -5.30 19.00 0.69
C PHE A 318 -6.60 19.14 1.48
N ALA A 319 -6.62 19.99 2.51
CA ALA A 319 -7.67 20.01 3.51
C ALA A 319 -7.99 18.58 3.98
N THR A 320 -9.28 18.22 3.99
CA THR A 320 -9.73 16.86 4.29
C THR A 320 -10.05 16.04 3.03
N ASN A 321 -9.51 16.41 1.87
CA ASN A 321 -9.87 15.78 0.59
C ASN A 321 -8.85 14.74 0.09
N HIS A 322 -7.77 14.50 0.83
CA HIS A 322 -6.71 13.58 0.41
C HIS A 322 -6.36 12.54 1.48
N ILE A 323 -5.96 11.35 1.03
CA ILE A 323 -5.65 10.21 1.91
C ILE A 323 -4.46 10.49 2.84
N PHE A 324 -3.52 11.36 2.43
CA PHE A 324 -2.40 11.77 3.29
C PHE A 324 -2.86 12.46 4.56
N THR A 325 -3.94 13.24 4.53
CA THR A 325 -4.47 13.87 5.74
C THR A 325 -4.85 12.80 6.76
N ALA A 326 -5.48 11.70 6.32
CA ALA A 326 -5.83 10.60 7.20
C ALA A 326 -4.61 9.83 7.74
N ILE A 327 -3.59 9.63 6.90
CA ILE A 327 -2.34 8.98 7.30
C ILE A 327 -1.57 9.85 8.32
N SER A 328 -1.46 11.16 8.09
CA SER A 328 -0.83 12.10 9.02
C SER A 328 -1.53 12.15 10.37
N LEU A 329 -2.88 12.16 10.37
CA LEU A 329 -3.66 12.05 11.62
C LEU A 329 -3.37 10.74 12.35
N ASN A 330 -3.30 9.63 11.63
CA ASN A 330 -2.98 8.33 12.24
C ASN A 330 -1.58 8.34 12.90
N ASN A 331 -0.58 8.97 12.28
CA ASN A 331 0.76 9.08 12.87
C ASN A 331 0.76 9.97 14.13
N LEU A 332 0.01 11.07 14.09
CA LEU A 332 -0.15 11.96 15.24
C LEU A 332 -0.87 11.26 16.40
N ALA A 333 -1.87 10.43 16.10
CA ALA A 333 -2.58 9.62 17.11
C ALA A 333 -1.66 8.59 17.77
N GLU A 334 -0.76 7.96 17.00
CA GLU A 334 0.22 7.03 17.56
C GLU A 334 1.19 7.73 18.52
N LEU A 335 1.68 8.91 18.13
CA LEU A 335 2.50 9.73 19.00
C LEU A 335 1.77 10.09 20.31
N TYR A 336 0.52 10.56 20.22
CA TYR A 336 -0.27 10.87 21.42
C TYR A 336 -0.47 9.63 22.30
N SER A 337 -0.66 8.46 21.69
CA SER A 337 -0.71 7.19 22.43
C SER A 337 0.61 6.88 23.15
N ILE A 338 1.76 7.12 22.52
CA ILE A 338 3.08 6.88 23.13
C ILE A 338 3.32 7.84 24.31
N GLN A 339 2.86 9.08 24.18
CA GLN A 339 2.94 10.11 25.22
C GLN A 339 1.93 9.91 26.37
N GLY A 340 1.03 8.91 26.28
CA GLY A 340 -0.01 8.66 27.28
C GLY A 340 -1.18 9.66 27.24
N LYS A 341 -1.30 10.45 26.16
CA LYS A 341 -2.43 11.35 25.87
C LYS A 341 -3.59 10.54 25.27
N ASP A 342 -4.16 9.66 26.07
CA ASP A 342 -5.08 8.61 25.58
C ASP A 342 -6.38 9.17 24.99
N ASP A 343 -6.99 10.19 25.60
CA ASP A 343 -8.25 10.76 25.11
C ASP A 343 -8.06 11.46 23.76
N GLU A 344 -6.96 12.21 23.61
CA GLU A 344 -6.57 12.84 22.35
C GLU A 344 -6.24 11.79 21.28
N ALA A 345 -5.50 10.74 21.64
CA ALA A 345 -5.16 9.65 20.73
C ALA A 345 -6.43 8.94 20.21
N GLU A 346 -7.39 8.59 21.09
CA GLU A 346 -8.64 7.93 20.69
C GLU A 346 -9.42 8.80 19.69
N LEU A 347 -9.54 10.10 19.97
CA LEU A 347 -10.23 11.04 19.09
C LEU A 347 -9.58 11.15 17.71
N VAL A 348 -8.26 11.34 17.67
CA VAL A 348 -7.52 11.51 16.41
C VAL A 348 -7.52 10.21 15.59
N TYR A 349 -7.43 9.04 16.24
CA TYR A 349 -7.58 7.75 15.56
C TYR A 349 -8.96 7.59 14.90
N GLN A 350 -10.04 7.98 15.60
CA GLN A 350 -11.39 7.93 15.05
C GLN A 350 -11.58 8.89 13.88
N GLN A 351 -10.99 10.09 13.95
CA GLN A 351 -10.99 11.05 12.84
C GLN A 351 -10.27 10.49 11.61
N ALA A 352 -9.07 9.93 11.78
CA ALA A 352 -8.31 9.29 10.71
C ALA A 352 -9.11 8.15 10.04
N LEU A 353 -9.75 7.29 10.85
CA LEU A 353 -10.58 6.20 10.35
C LEU A 353 -11.81 6.70 9.58
N ALA A 354 -12.52 7.70 10.10
CA ALA A 354 -13.68 8.28 9.42
C ALA A 354 -13.29 8.90 8.08
N LEU A 355 -12.14 9.57 8.04
CA LEU A 355 -11.60 10.18 6.85
C LEU A 355 -11.19 9.13 5.80
N CYS A 356 -10.48 8.07 6.19
CA CYS A 356 -10.14 6.94 5.33
C CYS A 356 -11.39 6.28 4.72
N LYS A 357 -12.43 6.02 5.53
CA LYS A 357 -13.70 5.46 5.05
C LYS A 357 -14.37 6.35 4.02
N ARG A 358 -14.36 7.67 4.23
CA ARG A 358 -14.95 8.65 3.30
C ARG A 358 -14.18 8.71 1.98
N LEU A 359 -12.85 8.75 2.04
CA LEU A 359 -11.98 8.98 0.89
C LEU A 359 -11.72 7.72 0.06
N SER A 360 -11.40 6.60 0.69
CA SER A 360 -11.05 5.36 -0.04
C SER A 360 -12.17 4.32 -0.04
N GLY A 361 -13.14 4.45 0.86
CA GLY A 361 -14.21 3.48 1.07
C GLY A 361 -13.95 2.54 2.25
N VAL A 362 -15.00 1.85 2.68
CA VAL A 362 -14.97 0.98 3.87
C VAL A 362 -14.10 -0.27 3.69
N ASP A 363 -14.03 -0.81 2.48
CA ASP A 363 -13.31 -2.05 2.17
C ASP A 363 -11.93 -1.80 1.53
N HIS A 364 -11.32 -0.65 1.77
CA HIS A 364 -10.00 -0.32 1.23
C HIS A 364 -8.88 -0.70 2.20
N PRO A 365 -7.70 -1.17 1.72
CA PRO A 365 -6.55 -1.43 2.59
C PRO A 365 -6.24 -0.28 3.55
N HIS A 366 -6.24 0.99 3.13
CA HIS A 366 -6.05 2.15 4.03
C HIS A 366 -7.02 2.19 5.22
N THR A 367 -8.29 1.82 5.02
CA THR A 367 -9.25 1.71 6.12
C THR A 367 -8.83 0.59 7.08
N ALA A 368 -8.33 -0.53 6.56
CA ALA A 368 -7.78 -1.61 7.39
C ALA A 368 -6.55 -1.18 8.22
N LEU A 369 -5.69 -0.28 7.70
CA LEU A 369 -4.57 0.29 8.47
C LEU A 369 -5.08 1.11 9.66
N CYS A 370 -6.02 2.03 9.44
CA CYS A 370 -6.56 2.83 10.53
C CYS A 370 -7.30 1.98 11.57
N LEU A 371 -8.05 0.96 11.13
CA LEU A 371 -8.68 -0.01 12.04
C LEU A 371 -7.64 -0.75 12.87
N ASN A 372 -6.57 -1.24 12.23
CA ASN A 372 -5.49 -1.96 12.89
C ASN A 372 -4.78 -1.10 13.96
N ASN A 373 -4.49 0.16 13.65
CA ASN A 373 -3.80 1.04 14.60
C ASN A 373 -4.69 1.45 15.77
N LEU A 374 -5.96 1.78 15.51
CA LEU A 374 -6.92 2.05 16.58
C LEU A 374 -7.15 0.81 17.48
N ALA A 375 -7.15 -0.39 16.90
CA ALA A 375 -7.21 -1.63 17.65
C ALA A 375 -5.95 -1.83 18.53
N GLY A 376 -4.76 -1.57 17.98
CA GLY A 376 -3.49 -1.60 18.73
C GLY A 376 -3.48 -0.64 19.92
N PHE A 377 -3.99 0.57 19.71
CA PHE A 377 -4.21 1.55 20.78
C PHE A 377 -5.10 0.99 21.90
N PHE A 378 -6.21 0.33 21.56
CA PHE A 378 -7.07 -0.30 22.58
C PHE A 378 -6.41 -1.49 23.29
N VAL A 379 -5.57 -2.28 22.60
CA VAL A 379 -4.81 -3.37 23.24
C VAL A 379 -3.85 -2.81 24.29
N ARG A 380 -3.13 -1.72 23.99
CA ARG A 380 -2.20 -1.09 24.95
C ARG A 380 -2.89 -0.60 26.22
N GLN A 381 -4.16 -0.23 26.12
CA GLN A 381 -5.00 0.14 27.27
C GLN A 381 -5.68 -1.06 27.95
N GLY A 382 -5.43 -2.29 27.51
CA GLY A 382 -6.11 -3.50 28.01
C GLY A 382 -7.59 -3.60 27.60
N LYS A 383 -8.08 -2.74 26.69
CA LYS A 383 -9.46 -2.71 26.18
C LYS A 383 -9.67 -3.73 25.06
N LEU A 384 -9.41 -5.01 25.34
CA LEU A 384 -9.41 -6.09 24.35
C LEU A 384 -10.76 -6.29 23.64
N THR A 385 -11.88 -6.05 24.34
CA THR A 385 -13.24 -6.15 23.78
C THR A 385 -13.54 -5.09 22.71
N LYS A 386 -12.86 -3.93 22.76
CA LYS A 386 -12.91 -2.92 21.70
C LYS A 386 -11.95 -3.26 20.54
N ALA A 387 -10.78 -3.85 20.85
CA ALA A 387 -9.75 -4.15 19.86
C ALA A 387 -10.12 -5.31 18.93
N GLU A 388 -10.62 -6.42 19.48
CA GLU A 388 -10.96 -7.65 18.74
C GLU A 388 -11.82 -7.42 17.48
N PRO A 389 -12.97 -6.74 17.54
CA PRO A 389 -13.80 -6.52 16.35
C PRO A 389 -13.11 -5.66 15.29
N LEU A 390 -12.26 -4.71 15.70
CA LEU A 390 -11.53 -3.85 14.77
C LEU A 390 -10.43 -4.64 14.03
N TYR A 391 -9.68 -5.50 14.72
CA TYR A 391 -8.72 -6.38 14.08
C TYR A 391 -9.38 -7.40 13.14
N HIS A 392 -10.54 -7.95 13.51
CA HIS A 392 -11.31 -8.81 12.62
C HIS A 392 -11.75 -8.08 11.34
N GLN A 393 -12.24 -6.85 11.45
CA GLN A 393 -12.58 -6.03 10.28
C GLN A 393 -11.36 -5.75 9.41
N ALA A 394 -10.24 -5.35 10.01
CA ALA A 394 -8.99 -5.10 9.28
C ALA A 394 -8.50 -6.34 8.52
N LEU A 395 -8.51 -7.51 9.17
CA LEU A 395 -8.14 -8.79 8.56
C LEU A 395 -9.06 -9.11 7.37
N THR A 396 -10.38 -9.01 7.57
CA THR A 396 -11.38 -9.30 6.53
C THR A 396 -11.16 -8.45 5.28
N ILE A 397 -10.92 -7.14 5.46
CA ILE A 397 -10.65 -6.23 4.34
C ILE A 397 -9.35 -6.64 3.62
N ARG A 398 -8.29 -6.94 4.37
CA ARG A 398 -7.00 -7.34 3.79
C ARG A 398 -7.12 -8.67 3.03
N GLU A 399 -7.86 -9.65 3.54
CA GLU A 399 -8.08 -10.93 2.85
C GLU A 399 -8.93 -10.80 1.59
N GLN A 400 -9.86 -9.84 1.54
CA GLN A 400 -10.67 -9.57 0.35
C GLN A 400 -9.91 -8.82 -0.74
N ARG A 401 -8.95 -7.96 -0.37
CA ARG A 401 -8.28 -7.03 -1.30
C ARG A 401 -6.85 -7.40 -1.66
N LEU A 402 -6.16 -8.12 -0.79
CA LEU A 402 -4.75 -8.48 -0.96
C LEU A 402 -4.61 -9.97 -1.30
N GLU A 403 -3.43 -10.36 -1.79
CA GLU A 403 -3.12 -11.77 -1.99
C GLU A 403 -3.05 -12.50 -0.63
N PRO A 404 -3.42 -13.80 -0.57
CA PRO A 404 -3.40 -14.57 0.68
C PRO A 404 -2.03 -14.61 1.39
N MET A 405 -0.95 -14.49 0.62
CA MET A 405 0.44 -14.47 1.11
C MET A 405 0.96 -13.05 1.36
N HIS A 406 0.11 -12.02 1.42
CA HIS A 406 0.56 -10.66 1.65
C HIS A 406 1.02 -10.44 3.11
N PRO A 407 2.14 -9.76 3.37
CA PRO A 407 2.61 -9.48 4.74
C PRO A 407 1.60 -8.79 5.66
N ASP A 408 0.84 -7.82 5.17
CA ASP A 408 -0.24 -7.18 5.94
C ASP A 408 -1.31 -8.15 6.45
N VAL A 409 -1.58 -9.24 5.74
CA VAL A 409 -2.47 -10.30 6.23
C VAL A 409 -1.82 -10.99 7.42
N ALA A 410 -0.53 -11.35 7.33
CA ALA A 410 0.22 -11.92 8.45
C ALA A 410 0.26 -10.99 9.67
N GLN A 411 0.39 -9.68 9.47
CA GLN A 411 0.35 -8.71 10.56
C GLN A 411 -1.03 -8.66 11.25
N SER A 412 -2.12 -8.70 10.48
CA SER A 412 -3.47 -8.77 11.07
C SER A 412 -3.70 -10.07 11.83
N LEU A 413 -3.22 -11.20 11.30
CA LEU A 413 -3.29 -12.50 11.97
C LEU A 413 -2.53 -12.48 13.30
N ASN A 414 -1.32 -11.92 13.31
CA ASN A 414 -0.53 -11.74 14.51
C ASN A 414 -1.27 -10.92 15.57
N ASN A 415 -1.78 -9.76 15.19
CA ASN A 415 -2.43 -8.84 16.10
C ASN A 415 -3.70 -9.44 16.72
N LEU A 416 -4.48 -10.19 15.92
CA LEU A 416 -5.64 -10.91 16.42
C LEU A 416 -5.24 -12.08 17.33
N ALA A 417 -4.19 -12.82 16.98
CA ALA A 417 -3.68 -13.91 17.80
C ALA A 417 -3.21 -13.43 19.18
N VAL A 418 -2.53 -12.28 19.24
CA VAL A 418 -2.11 -11.65 20.50
C VAL A 418 -3.32 -11.33 21.39
N VAL A 419 -4.41 -10.81 20.81
CA VAL A 419 -5.66 -10.58 21.55
C VAL A 419 -6.22 -11.89 22.12
N PHE A 420 -6.26 -12.96 21.33
CA PHE A 420 -6.70 -14.27 21.81
C PHE A 420 -5.79 -14.85 22.90
N MET A 421 -4.47 -14.70 22.78
CA MET A 421 -3.53 -15.10 23.82
C MET A 421 -3.77 -14.36 25.14
N HIS A 422 -4.01 -13.05 25.10
CA HIS A 422 -4.37 -12.28 26.29
C HIS A 422 -5.69 -12.71 26.93
N GLN A 423 -6.63 -13.21 26.12
CA GLN A 423 -7.92 -13.72 26.58
C GLN A 423 -7.85 -15.19 27.05
N GLY A 424 -6.69 -15.85 26.96
CA GLY A 424 -6.53 -17.28 27.26
C GLY A 424 -7.09 -18.22 26.18
N LYS A 425 -7.48 -17.68 25.01
CA LYS A 425 -8.02 -18.41 23.85
C LYS A 425 -6.89 -18.98 23.00
N TYR A 426 -6.07 -19.85 23.58
CA TYR A 426 -4.85 -20.34 22.94
C TYR A 426 -5.11 -21.26 21.74
N ILE A 427 -6.24 -21.95 21.71
CA ILE A 427 -6.61 -22.86 20.61
C ILE A 427 -6.96 -22.04 19.35
N GLU A 428 -7.60 -20.89 19.54
CA GLU A 428 -7.97 -19.95 18.48
C GLU A 428 -6.76 -19.16 17.96
N ALA A 429 -5.76 -18.89 18.81
CA ALA A 429 -4.53 -18.20 18.42
C ALA A 429 -3.57 -19.07 17.56
N GLU A 430 -3.50 -20.38 17.82
CA GLU A 430 -2.59 -21.33 17.14
C GLU A 430 -2.66 -21.26 15.60
N PRO A 431 -3.83 -21.45 14.94
CA PRO A 431 -3.91 -21.43 13.49
C PRO A 431 -3.58 -20.05 12.88
N LEU A 432 -3.80 -18.96 13.62
CA LEU A 432 -3.48 -17.62 13.16
C LEU A 432 -1.95 -17.41 13.11
N LEU A 433 -1.24 -17.83 14.16
CA LEU A 433 0.22 -17.74 14.22
C LEU A 433 0.90 -18.70 13.23
N GLU A 434 0.39 -19.92 13.04
CA GLU A 434 0.92 -20.86 12.04
C GLU A 434 0.79 -20.29 10.61
N ARG A 435 -0.35 -19.68 10.29
CA ARG A 435 -0.56 -19.03 9.00
C ARG A 435 0.33 -17.79 8.83
N MET A 436 0.48 -16.95 9.87
CA MET A 436 1.44 -15.84 9.87
C MET A 436 2.86 -16.33 9.58
N CYS A 437 3.31 -17.40 10.25
CA CYS A 437 4.63 -18.00 10.00
C CYS A 437 4.80 -18.41 8.54
N THR A 438 3.81 -19.10 7.99
CA THR A 438 3.82 -19.56 6.59
C THR A 438 3.96 -18.38 5.62
N ILE A 439 3.24 -17.28 5.86
CA ILE A 439 3.29 -16.09 5.02
C ILE A 439 4.66 -15.41 5.10
N PHE A 440 5.20 -15.19 6.30
CA PHE A 440 6.50 -14.52 6.45
C PHE A 440 7.67 -15.37 5.95
N GLU A 441 7.64 -16.68 6.15
CA GLU A 441 8.62 -17.59 5.55
C GLU A 441 8.57 -17.55 4.02
N TYR A 442 7.38 -17.50 3.42
CA TYR A 442 7.22 -17.39 1.97
C TYR A 442 7.73 -16.03 1.42
N GLN A 443 7.39 -14.92 2.10
CA GLN A 443 7.68 -13.58 1.60
C GLN A 443 9.13 -13.14 1.80
N TYR A 444 9.68 -13.43 2.98
CA TYR A 444 10.96 -12.90 3.41
C TYR A 444 12.03 -13.97 3.59
N GLY A 445 11.64 -15.24 3.52
CA GLY A 445 12.53 -16.35 3.79
C GLY A 445 12.74 -16.60 5.29
N SER A 446 13.47 -17.67 5.58
CA SER A 446 13.66 -18.15 6.95
C SER A 446 14.52 -17.21 7.81
N GLN A 447 15.40 -16.40 7.20
CA GLN A 447 16.39 -15.58 7.90
C GLN A 447 15.91 -14.16 8.24
N HIS A 448 14.67 -13.82 7.91
CA HIS A 448 14.14 -12.48 8.13
C HIS A 448 13.70 -12.24 9.57
N PHE A 449 13.82 -10.99 10.03
CA PHE A 449 13.38 -10.56 11.37
C PHE A 449 11.89 -10.89 11.64
N TYR A 450 11.00 -10.59 10.70
CA TYR A 450 9.57 -10.94 10.82
C TYR A 450 9.31 -12.45 10.90
N THR A 451 10.19 -13.29 10.35
CA THR A 451 10.10 -14.75 10.49
C THR A 451 10.59 -15.20 11.88
N ALA A 452 11.58 -14.52 12.45
CA ALA A 452 11.95 -14.76 13.85
C ALA A 452 10.84 -14.33 14.82
N LEU A 453 10.17 -13.20 14.54
CA LEU A 453 9.01 -12.71 15.28
C LEU A 453 7.89 -13.76 15.36
N CYS A 454 7.49 -14.35 14.23
CA CYS A 454 6.41 -15.33 14.22
C CYS A 454 6.76 -16.59 15.03
N PHE A 455 8.01 -17.07 14.97
CA PHE A 455 8.45 -18.20 15.79
C PHE A 455 8.48 -17.88 17.27
N ASN A 456 8.87 -16.66 17.66
CA ASN A 456 8.80 -16.24 19.06
C ASN A 456 7.36 -16.24 19.58
N ASN A 457 6.42 -15.68 18.81
CA ASN A 457 5.01 -15.63 19.23
C ASN A 457 4.39 -17.03 19.28
N LEU A 458 4.72 -17.90 18.34
CA LEU A 458 4.26 -19.29 18.35
C LEU A 458 4.91 -20.12 19.47
N ALA A 459 6.18 -19.86 19.79
CA ALA A 459 6.86 -20.48 20.94
C ALA A 459 6.19 -20.09 22.26
N GLU A 460 5.87 -18.80 22.43
CA GLU A 460 5.15 -18.29 23.59
C GLU A 460 3.76 -18.91 23.72
N LEU A 461 3.03 -19.03 22.61
CA LEU A 461 1.75 -19.74 22.61
C LEU A 461 1.90 -21.19 23.09
N TYR A 462 2.89 -21.91 22.58
CA TYR A 462 3.15 -23.29 23.00
C TYR A 462 3.61 -23.39 24.45
N HIS A 463 4.35 -22.40 24.96
CA HIS A 463 4.68 -22.30 26.38
C HIS A 463 3.41 -22.19 27.23
N MET A 464 2.49 -21.29 26.85
CA MET A 464 1.21 -21.09 27.55
C MET A 464 0.29 -22.32 27.48
N GLN A 465 0.39 -23.12 26.43
CA GLN A 465 -0.32 -24.40 26.30
C GLN A 465 0.37 -25.58 27.01
N GLY A 466 1.53 -25.38 27.64
CA GLY A 466 2.34 -26.44 28.27
C GLY A 466 3.04 -27.37 27.26
N LYS A 467 3.06 -27.02 25.97
CA LYS A 467 3.74 -27.76 24.89
C LYS A 467 5.24 -27.39 24.83
N PHE A 468 5.96 -27.58 25.95
CA PHE A 468 7.34 -27.10 26.12
C PHE A 468 8.31 -27.56 25.03
N ALA A 469 8.25 -28.83 24.59
CA ALA A 469 9.14 -29.34 23.54
C ALA A 469 8.99 -28.59 22.21
N LYS A 470 7.76 -28.15 21.85
CA LYS A 470 7.53 -27.36 20.64
C LYS A 470 8.05 -25.93 20.79
N ALA A 471 7.83 -25.32 21.96
CA ALA A 471 8.33 -23.98 22.26
C ALA A 471 9.87 -23.93 22.24
N GLU A 472 10.54 -24.92 22.82
CA GLU A 472 12.00 -25.01 22.81
C GLU A 472 12.55 -25.11 21.39
N LEU A 473 11.93 -25.94 20.54
CA LEU A 473 12.33 -26.10 19.14
C LEU A 473 12.29 -24.76 18.39
N LEU A 474 11.23 -23.98 18.60
CA LEU A 474 11.06 -22.67 17.96
C LEU A 474 12.07 -21.64 18.50
N HIS A 475 12.29 -21.57 19.82
CA HIS A 475 13.30 -20.66 20.38
C HIS A 475 14.71 -21.01 19.91
N ARG A 476 15.07 -22.29 19.81
CA ARG A 476 16.33 -22.73 19.22
C ARG A 476 16.44 -22.34 17.75
N ARG A 477 15.34 -22.48 16.98
CA ARG A 477 15.30 -22.04 15.59
C ARG A 477 15.58 -20.54 15.49
N VAL A 478 14.96 -19.70 16.32
CA VAL A 478 15.20 -18.25 16.36
C VAL A 478 16.65 -17.94 16.75
N LEU A 479 17.23 -18.65 17.72
CA LEU A 479 18.64 -18.46 18.09
C LEU A 479 19.56 -18.79 16.92
N ASP A 480 19.35 -19.92 16.24
CA ASP A 480 20.11 -20.32 15.06
C ASP A 480 19.99 -19.30 13.92
N LEU A 481 18.81 -18.70 13.75
CA LEU A 481 18.55 -17.67 12.74
C LEU A 481 19.37 -16.40 12.98
N TYR A 482 19.58 -16.00 14.23
CA TYR A 482 20.40 -14.82 14.55
C TYR A 482 21.88 -15.15 14.66
N GLU A 483 22.22 -16.29 15.27
CA GLU A 483 23.61 -16.65 15.59
C GLU A 483 24.45 -16.89 14.34
N ARG A 484 23.92 -17.60 13.33
CA ARG A 484 24.67 -17.91 12.10
C ARG A 484 25.05 -16.66 11.28
N PRO A 485 24.13 -15.74 10.94
CA PRO A 485 24.47 -14.57 10.12
C PRO A 485 25.05 -13.40 10.93
N LEU A 486 24.59 -13.15 12.15
CA LEU A 486 24.95 -11.95 12.91
C LEU A 486 26.08 -12.19 13.92
N GLY A 487 26.35 -13.46 14.23
CA GLY A 487 27.34 -13.88 15.22
C GLY A 487 26.87 -13.71 16.66
N ASN A 488 27.72 -14.18 17.58
CA ASN A 488 27.33 -14.41 18.99
C ASN A 488 27.17 -13.14 19.82
N LYS A 489 27.71 -12.01 19.33
CA LYS A 489 27.71 -10.70 20.01
C LYS A 489 26.59 -9.76 19.55
N HIS A 490 25.82 -10.15 18.54
CA HIS A 490 24.75 -9.31 18.03
C HIS A 490 23.61 -9.17 19.07
N PRO A 491 23.00 -7.98 19.25
CA PRO A 491 21.93 -7.77 20.23
C PRO A 491 20.76 -8.76 20.12
N TYR A 492 20.31 -9.10 18.91
CA TYR A 492 19.25 -10.10 18.72
C TYR A 492 19.69 -11.54 19.07
N THR A 493 20.94 -11.91 18.82
CA THR A 493 21.47 -13.22 19.23
C THR A 493 21.54 -13.33 20.75
N ILE A 494 21.96 -12.25 21.42
CA ILE A 494 22.00 -12.17 22.89
C ILE A 494 20.58 -12.25 23.46
N LEU A 495 19.65 -11.45 22.92
CA LEU A 495 18.25 -11.44 23.34
C LEU A 495 17.59 -12.81 23.16
N SER A 496 17.77 -13.45 21.99
CA SER A 496 17.21 -14.77 21.72
C SER A 496 17.79 -15.85 22.64
N ARG A 497 19.09 -15.80 22.94
CA ARG A 497 19.73 -16.71 23.90
C ARG A 497 19.17 -16.52 25.31
N ASP A 498 18.97 -15.29 25.74
CA ASP A 498 18.36 -14.96 27.03
C ASP A 498 16.91 -15.47 27.12
N ILE A 499 16.11 -15.27 26.06
CA ILE A 499 14.73 -15.80 25.98
C ILE A 499 14.74 -17.34 26.10
N LEU A 500 15.60 -18.03 25.33
CA LEU A 500 15.71 -19.49 25.40
C LEU A 500 16.16 -19.96 26.80
N THR A 501 17.09 -19.24 27.43
CA THR A 501 17.58 -19.58 28.79
C THR A 501 16.46 -19.44 29.82
N ARG A 502 15.75 -18.32 29.82
CA ARG A 502 14.59 -18.08 30.69
C ARG A 502 13.48 -19.10 30.47
N PHE A 503 13.23 -19.48 29.22
CA PHE A 503 12.28 -20.53 28.88
C PHE A 503 12.67 -21.89 29.48
N ILE A 504 13.93 -22.31 29.32
CA ILE A 504 14.43 -23.59 29.86
C ILE A 504 14.37 -23.59 31.39
N GLU A 505 14.74 -22.49 32.04
CA GLU A 505 14.63 -22.33 33.50
C GLU A 505 13.17 -22.43 33.98
N SER A 506 12.25 -21.80 33.27
CA SER A 506 10.80 -21.88 33.56
C SER A 506 10.28 -23.31 33.44
N TRP A 507 10.65 -24.02 32.36
CA TRP A 507 10.29 -25.43 32.17
C TRP A 507 10.85 -26.33 33.27
N ARG A 508 12.12 -26.11 33.66
CA ARG A 508 12.77 -26.87 34.73
C ARG A 508 12.03 -26.71 36.07
N ARG A 509 11.70 -25.48 36.47
CA ARG A 509 10.94 -25.22 37.69
C ARG A 509 9.56 -25.87 37.68
N PHE A 510 8.88 -25.85 36.53
CA PHE A 510 7.60 -26.55 36.34
C PHE A 510 7.74 -28.06 36.55
N THR A 511 8.80 -28.69 36.01
CA THR A 511 9.04 -30.13 36.19
C THR A 511 9.48 -30.51 37.61
N GLU A 512 10.10 -29.59 38.34
CA GLU A 512 10.57 -29.79 39.72
C GLU A 512 9.46 -29.55 40.77
N GLY A 513 8.25 -29.19 40.36
CA GLY A 513 7.07 -29.09 41.23
C GLY A 513 7.03 -27.84 42.12
N GLU A 514 7.86 -26.84 41.83
CA GLU A 514 7.80 -25.54 42.51
C GLU A 514 6.50 -24.81 42.14
N PRO A 515 5.80 -24.16 43.09
CA PRO A 515 4.59 -23.42 42.81
C PRO A 515 4.90 -22.31 41.81
N SER A 516 4.41 -22.48 40.58
CA SER A 516 4.54 -21.51 39.52
C SER A 516 3.72 -20.27 39.87
N SER A 517 4.36 -19.24 40.41
CA SER A 517 3.87 -17.87 40.22
C SER A 517 4.14 -17.48 38.77
N LEU A 518 3.46 -18.14 37.82
CA LEU A 518 3.42 -17.69 36.44
C LEU A 518 2.62 -16.39 36.44
N SER A 519 3.28 -15.28 36.82
CA SER A 519 2.77 -13.98 36.43
C SER A 519 2.97 -13.91 34.92
N PRO A 520 1.91 -13.63 34.14
CA PRO A 520 2.03 -13.42 32.70
C PRO A 520 2.64 -12.03 32.45
N GLN A 521 3.81 -11.75 33.03
CA GLN A 521 4.56 -10.54 32.73
C GLN A 521 5.29 -10.73 31.40
N MET A 522 4.45 -10.64 30.36
CA MET A 522 4.71 -10.15 29.02
C MET A 522 6.19 -10.14 28.62
N LEU A 523 6.60 -11.27 28.07
CA LEU A 523 7.46 -11.27 26.89
C LEU A 523 6.59 -11.14 25.63
N ILE A 524 5.51 -10.35 25.69
CA ILE A 524 5.10 -9.59 24.52
C ILE A 524 6.26 -8.64 24.32
N ILE A 525 7.19 -9.10 23.50
CA ILE A 525 8.41 -8.39 23.18
C ILE A 525 8.03 -6.92 22.95
N ARG A 526 8.90 -6.02 23.41
CA ARG A 526 8.93 -4.56 23.16
C ARG A 526 8.64 -4.12 21.69
N GLU A 527 8.38 -5.05 20.79
CA GLU A 527 7.91 -4.88 19.40
C GLU A 527 6.56 -4.18 19.26
N GLN A 528 5.75 -4.04 20.32
CA GLN A 528 4.55 -3.16 20.30
C GLN A 528 4.89 -1.68 20.01
N GLN A 529 6.15 -1.25 20.15
CA GLN A 529 6.59 0.09 19.74
C GLN A 529 6.93 0.21 18.25
N TRP A 530 6.96 -0.88 17.47
CA TRP A 530 7.56 -0.88 16.13
C TRP A 530 6.57 -1.17 14.98
N GLY A 531 5.42 -1.77 15.29
CA GLY A 531 4.42 -2.18 14.28
C GLY A 531 3.67 -1.04 13.57
N PRO A 532 3.11 -0.03 14.28
CA PRO A 532 2.27 1.00 13.65
C PRO A 532 3.05 1.95 12.72
N ILE A 533 4.30 2.22 13.11
CA ILE A 533 5.25 3.15 12.47
C ILE A 533 5.73 2.59 11.11
N ILE A 534 6.09 1.30 11.04
CA ILE A 534 6.53 0.67 9.79
C ILE A 534 5.37 0.55 8.78
N GLU A 535 4.14 0.28 9.24
CA GLU A 535 2.95 0.15 8.37
C GLU A 535 2.55 1.49 7.72
N ALA A 536 2.69 2.61 8.46
CA ALA A 536 2.39 3.94 7.96
C ALA A 536 3.38 4.42 6.88
N ARG A 537 4.68 4.09 7.00
CA ARG A 537 5.71 4.50 6.03
C ARG A 537 5.61 3.76 4.70
N ILE A 538 5.38 2.44 4.73
CA ILE A 538 5.19 1.63 3.52
C ILE A 538 3.99 2.14 2.72
N ARG A 539 2.87 2.44 3.39
CA ARG A 539 1.64 2.91 2.71
C ARG A 539 1.68 4.38 2.32
N ALA A 540 2.27 5.27 3.11
CA ALA A 540 2.41 6.68 2.72
C ALA A 540 3.28 6.84 1.46
N LEU A 541 4.42 6.12 1.38
CA LEU A 541 5.29 6.13 0.20
C LEU A 541 4.63 5.42 -0.99
N THR A 542 4.10 4.20 -0.83
CA THR A 542 3.51 3.44 -1.96
C THR A 542 2.24 4.07 -2.53
N THR A 543 1.42 4.73 -1.70
CA THR A 543 0.21 5.41 -2.19
C THR A 543 0.57 6.67 -2.98
N TRP A 544 1.62 7.39 -2.60
CA TRP A 544 2.04 8.59 -3.34
C TRP A 544 2.77 8.27 -4.64
N LEU A 545 3.66 7.27 -4.61
CA LEU A 545 4.43 6.82 -5.76
C LEU A 545 3.58 6.22 -6.88
N CYS A 546 2.30 5.94 -6.62
CA CYS A 546 1.33 5.54 -7.65
C CYS A 546 0.64 6.72 -8.36
N PHE A 547 0.70 7.95 -7.79
CA PHE A 547 -0.07 9.11 -8.26
C PHE A 547 0.79 10.28 -8.78
N ILE A 548 2.12 10.16 -8.71
CA ILE A 548 3.07 10.83 -9.62
C ILE A 548 3.45 9.81 -10.69
#